data_AF-A0A0F9E1V6-F1
#
_entry.id   AF-A0A0F9E1V6-F1
#
_cell.length_a   1.000
_cell.length_b   1.000
_cell.length_c   1.000
_cell.angle_alpha   90.00
_cell.angle_beta   90.00
_cell.angle_gamma   90.00
#
_symmetry.space_group_name_H-M   'P 1'
#
loop_
_entity.id
_entity.type
_entity.pdbx_description
1 polymer ?
#
loop_
_entity_poly.entity_id
_entity_poly.type
_entity_poly.pdbx_seq_one_letter_code
_entity_poly.pdbx_strand_id
1 'polypeptide(L)'
;MLAIDHGYFGNIPGQLKCFTDMKPLFEYADALMLTRGMLRNCVPSELDVPIVLRVSAGASMLKELSNEEINVSIEDAIRLNVSAITCSIFVGGEYEKQSLM
;
A
#
# COMPACT_ATOMS: atom_id res chain seq x y z
N MET A 1 -1.94 -13.65 0.99
CA MET A 1 -1.61 -12.24 0.69
C MET A 1 -0.54 -11.73 1.66
N LEU A 2 0.57 -11.22 1.14
CA LEU A 2 1.67 -10.61 1.91
C LEU A 2 1.56 -9.08 1.83
N ALA A 3 1.24 -8.43 2.95
CA ALA A 3 1.05 -6.97 3.02
C ALA A 3 2.33 -6.26 3.48
N ILE A 4 2.76 -5.28 2.69
CA ILE A 4 4.03 -4.58 2.84
C ILE A 4 3.86 -3.06 2.59
N ASP A 5 2.64 -2.55 2.60
CA ASP A 5 2.32 -1.13 2.33
C ASP A 5 2.62 -0.18 3.51
N HIS A 6 2.93 -0.70 4.70
CA HIS A 6 3.10 0.04 5.98
C HIS A 6 3.94 1.33 5.92
N GLY A 7 4.89 1.44 4.99
CA GLY A 7 5.66 2.66 4.78
C GLY A 7 4.85 3.86 4.30
N TYR A 8 3.58 3.68 3.90
CA TYR A 8 2.77 4.74 3.29
C TYR A 8 2.47 5.93 4.23
N PHE A 9 2.52 5.74 5.55
CA PHE A 9 2.24 6.78 6.56
C PHE A 9 3.38 6.98 7.57
N GLY A 10 4.57 6.41 7.34
CA GLY A 10 5.68 6.61 8.26
C GLY A 10 6.82 5.62 8.10
N ASN A 11 7.83 5.80 8.95
CA ASN A 11 8.98 4.89 8.99
C ASN A 11 8.57 3.58 9.66
N ILE A 12 8.90 2.45 9.06
CA ILE A 12 8.69 1.14 9.68
C ILE A 12 9.71 1.01 10.83
N PRO A 13 9.27 0.84 12.09
CA PRO A 13 10.19 0.61 13.20
C PRO A 13 11.00 -0.68 12.94
N GLY A 14 12.34 -0.62 13.02
CA GLY A 14 13.21 -1.80 12.97
C GLY A 14 14.25 -1.79 11.84
N GLN A 15 14.75 -2.98 11.50
CA GLN A 15 15.84 -3.18 10.54
C GLN A 15 15.40 -3.24 9.08
N LEU A 16 14.08 -3.26 8.81
CA LEU A 16 13.54 -3.35 7.46
C LEU A 16 13.69 -1.99 6.75
N LYS A 17 14.91 -1.69 6.33
CA LYS A 17 15.29 -0.43 5.67
C LYS A 17 14.92 -0.43 4.20
N CYS A 18 14.84 -1.61 3.57
CA CYS A 18 14.54 -1.75 2.16
C CYS A 18 13.60 -2.93 1.92
N PHE A 19 12.58 -2.72 1.10
CA PHE A 19 11.64 -3.77 0.71
C PHE A 19 12.25 -4.78 -0.27
N THR A 20 13.46 -4.54 -0.78
CA THR A 20 14.20 -5.52 -1.61
C THR A 20 14.57 -6.78 -0.83
N ASP A 21 14.73 -6.68 0.48
CA ASP A 21 15.10 -7.82 1.32
C ASP A 21 13.97 -8.84 1.43
N MET A 22 12.74 -8.44 1.10
CA MET A 22 11.55 -9.27 1.10
C MET A 22 11.35 -10.07 -0.20
N LYS A 23 12.16 -9.82 -1.25
CA LYS A 23 12.03 -10.50 -2.56
C LYS A 23 11.96 -12.03 -2.46
N PRO A 24 12.75 -12.72 -1.61
CA PRO A 24 12.66 -14.18 -1.48
C PRO A 24 11.30 -14.67 -0.99
N LEU A 25 10.48 -13.80 -0.37
CA LEU A 25 9.16 -14.18 0.13
C LEU A 25 8.06 -14.07 -0.93
N PHE A 26 8.32 -13.36 -2.04
CA PHE A 26 7.27 -13.04 -3.02
C PHE A 26 6.71 -14.28 -3.72
N GLU A 27 7.55 -15.27 -4.02
CA GLU A 27 7.13 -16.51 -4.67
C GLU A 27 6.21 -17.39 -3.79
N TYR A 28 6.20 -17.16 -2.47
CA TYR A 28 5.37 -17.90 -1.52
C TYR A 28 4.04 -17.19 -1.22
N ALA A 29 3.80 -16.01 -1.80
CA ALA A 29 2.61 -15.22 -1.52
C ALA A 29 1.58 -15.35 -2.64
N ASP A 30 0.32 -15.64 -2.29
CA ASP A 30 -0.78 -15.67 -3.27
C ASP A 30 -1.08 -14.29 -3.89
N ALA A 31 -0.67 -13.22 -3.22
CA ALA A 31 -0.82 -11.84 -3.65
C ALA A 31 0.10 -10.93 -2.84
N LEU A 32 0.58 -9.83 -3.43
CA LEU A 32 1.32 -8.77 -2.74
C LEU A 32 0.43 -7.54 -2.56
N MET A 33 0.39 -6.99 -1.35
CA MET A 33 -0.30 -5.74 -1.05
C MET A 33 0.71 -4.65 -0.69
N LEU A 34 0.76 -3.57 -1.47
CA LEU A 34 1.84 -2.58 -1.40
C LEU A 34 1.43 -1.24 -2.04
N THR A 35 2.28 -0.22 -1.92
CA THR A 35 2.08 1.09 -2.56
C THR A 35 2.57 1.10 -4.02
N ARG A 36 2.05 2.02 -4.85
CA ARG A 36 2.54 2.18 -6.24
C ARG A 36 4.05 2.45 -6.33
N GLY A 37 4.61 3.12 -5.33
CA GLY A 37 6.04 3.43 -5.27
C GLY A 37 6.85 2.16 -5.03
N MET A 38 6.41 1.30 -4.12
CA MET A 38 7.05 0.02 -3.89
C MET A 38 6.92 -0.92 -5.08
N LEU A 39 5.75 -0.95 -5.75
CA LEU A 39 5.53 -1.81 -6.92
C LEU A 39 6.61 -1.53 -7.98
N ARG A 40 6.81 -0.26 -8.31
CA ARG A 40 7.70 0.16 -9.40
C ARG A 40 9.19 0.02 -9.07
N ASN A 41 9.56 0.10 -7.79
CA ASN A 41 10.97 0.18 -7.39
C ASN A 41 11.50 -1.10 -6.74
N CYS A 42 10.63 -1.96 -6.21
CA CYS A 42 11.04 -3.10 -5.40
C CYS A 42 10.57 -4.46 -5.95
N VAL A 43 9.52 -4.48 -6.77
CA VAL A 43 8.95 -5.72 -7.35
C VAL A 43 9.45 -5.88 -8.79
N PRO A 44 10.11 -7.00 -9.14
CA PRO A 44 10.47 -7.29 -10.53
C PRO A 44 9.23 -7.39 -11.42
N SER A 45 9.28 -6.83 -12.62
CA SER A 45 8.16 -6.86 -13.58
C SER A 45 7.83 -8.25 -14.10
N GLU A 46 8.77 -9.18 -13.99
CA GLU A 46 8.63 -10.57 -14.44
C GLU A 46 7.88 -11.45 -13.42
N LEU A 47 7.62 -10.93 -12.21
CA LEU A 47 6.92 -11.66 -11.16
C LEU A 47 5.42 -11.74 -11.48
N ASP A 48 4.92 -12.95 -11.69
CA ASP A 48 3.50 -13.23 -11.93
C ASP A 48 2.76 -13.50 -10.61
N VAL A 49 2.69 -12.46 -9.76
CA VAL A 49 1.95 -12.51 -8.48
C VAL A 49 0.89 -11.40 -8.47
N PRO A 50 -0.39 -11.71 -8.17
CA PRO A 50 -1.46 -10.73 -8.06
C PRO A 50 -1.12 -9.55 -7.14
N ILE A 51 -1.44 -8.33 -7.58
CA ILE A 51 -1.13 -7.11 -6.82
C ILE A 51 -2.41 -6.48 -6.26
N VAL A 52 -2.39 -6.15 -4.97
CA VAL A 52 -3.41 -5.33 -4.30
C VAL A 52 -2.80 -3.97 -3.96
N LEU A 53 -3.33 -2.92 -4.55
CA LEU A 53 -2.71 -1.59 -4.49
C LEU A 53 -3.30 -0.75 -3.37
N ARG A 54 -2.46 -0.29 -2.43
CA ARG A 54 -2.82 0.79 -1.49
C ARG A 54 -3.06 2.07 -2.27
N VAL A 55 -4.27 2.62 -2.19
CA VAL A 55 -4.68 3.85 -2.89
C VAL A 55 -5.01 5.02 -1.97
N SER A 56 -5.18 4.78 -0.66
CA SER A 56 -5.28 5.85 0.34
C SER A 56 -3.92 6.16 0.97
N ALA A 57 -3.66 7.44 1.26
CA ALA A 57 -2.45 7.91 1.95
C ALA A 57 -2.65 9.35 2.46
N GLY A 58 -1.58 10.04 2.85
CA GLY A 58 -1.63 11.47 3.25
C GLY A 58 -1.57 11.68 4.76
N ALA A 59 -1.93 10.66 5.53
CA ALA A 59 -1.68 10.61 6.96
C ALA A 59 -0.19 10.35 7.27
N SER A 60 0.22 10.70 8.50
CA SER A 60 1.54 10.38 9.04
C SER A 60 1.42 9.93 10.49
N MET A 61 2.28 9.01 10.94
CA MET A 61 2.40 8.59 12.34
C MET A 61 2.58 9.75 13.34
N LEU A 62 3.02 10.93 12.87
CA LEU A 62 3.23 12.11 13.70
C LEU A 62 1.98 13.02 13.82
N LYS A 63 0.88 12.65 13.18
CA LYS A 63 -0.35 13.44 13.05
C LYS A 63 -1.57 12.53 13.23
N GLU A 64 -2.76 13.10 13.03
CA GLU A 64 -4.01 12.36 13.05
C GLU A 64 -4.04 11.33 11.91
N LEU A 65 -4.20 10.05 12.26
CA LEU A 65 -4.08 8.93 11.34
C LEU A 65 -5.31 8.75 10.43
N SER A 66 -6.49 9.16 10.90
CA SER A 66 -7.71 9.02 10.12
C SER A 66 -7.81 9.99 8.93
N ASN A 67 -6.92 10.99 8.86
CA ASN A 67 -6.90 12.00 7.81
C ASN A 67 -6.16 11.51 6.55
N GLU A 68 -6.72 10.50 5.89
CA GLU A 68 -6.25 9.99 4.61
C GLU A 68 -7.07 10.53 3.42
N GLU A 69 -6.44 10.55 2.24
CA GLU A 69 -7.05 10.85 0.96
C GLU A 69 -6.68 9.78 -0.07
N ILE A 70 -7.50 9.65 -1.12
CA ILE A 70 -7.18 8.81 -2.28
C ILE A 70 -6.10 9.50 -3.13
N ASN A 71 -4.93 8.87 -3.29
CA ASN A 71 -3.78 9.44 -3.99
C ASN A 71 -3.39 8.70 -5.29
N VAL A 72 -4.15 7.68 -5.66
CA VAL A 72 -3.99 6.91 -6.90
C VAL A 72 -5.30 6.91 -7.66
N SER A 73 -5.26 7.28 -8.95
CA SER A 73 -6.44 7.22 -9.82
C SER A 73 -6.70 5.80 -10.31
N ILE A 74 -7.94 5.51 -10.72
CA ILE A 74 -8.30 4.21 -11.28
C ILE A 74 -7.50 3.91 -12.56
N GLU A 75 -7.23 4.92 -13.39
CA GLU A 75 -6.41 4.78 -14.58
C GLU A 75 -4.97 4.35 -14.24
N ASP A 76 -4.40 4.86 -13.14
CA ASP A 76 -3.08 4.44 -12.68
C ASP A 76 -3.10 3.00 -12.17
N ALA A 77 -4.16 2.59 -11.46
CA ALA A 77 -4.34 1.22 -11.01
C ALA A 77 -4.47 0.24 -12.19
N ILE A 78 -5.29 0.56 -13.19
CA ILE A 78 -5.44 -0.24 -14.42
C ILE A 78 -4.10 -0.32 -15.17
N ARG A 79 -3.41 0.81 -15.33
CA ARG A 79 -2.10 0.85 -16.00
C ARG A 79 -1.04 -0.01 -15.30
N LEU A 80 -1.13 -0.16 -13.98
CA LEU A 80 -0.24 -1.02 -13.19
C LEU A 80 -0.69 -2.49 -13.16
N ASN A 81 -1.76 -2.85 -13.87
CA ASN A 81 -2.30 -4.21 -13.95
C ASN A 81 -2.55 -4.85 -12.57
N VAL A 82 -3.10 -4.08 -11.63
CA VAL A 82 -3.37 -4.57 -10.28
C VAL A 82 -4.68 -5.34 -10.22
N SER A 83 -4.74 -6.37 -9.39
CA SER A 83 -5.92 -7.24 -9.23
C SER A 83 -6.98 -6.61 -8.33
N ALA A 84 -6.59 -5.74 -7.40
CA ALA A 84 -7.50 -4.99 -6.54
C ALA A 84 -6.87 -3.68 -6.04
N ILE A 85 -7.70 -2.79 -5.50
CA ILE A 85 -7.29 -1.59 -4.78
C ILE A 85 -7.77 -1.65 -3.34
N THR A 86 -7.10 -0.94 -2.43
CA THR A 86 -7.44 -0.89 -1.01
C THR A 86 -7.25 0.49 -0.41
N CYS A 87 -8.24 0.92 0.37
CA CYS A 87 -8.23 2.13 1.18
C CYS A 87 -8.50 1.79 2.65
N SER A 88 -8.12 2.71 3.53
CA SER A 88 -8.41 2.61 4.96
C SER A 88 -9.76 3.26 5.28
N ILE A 89 -10.50 2.66 6.21
CA ILE A 89 -11.74 3.21 6.76
C ILE A 89 -11.57 3.34 8.28
N PHE A 90 -11.86 4.53 8.83
CA PHE A 90 -11.61 4.86 10.23
C PHE A 90 -12.91 5.17 10.98
N VAL A 91 -13.72 4.14 11.24
CA VAL A 91 -14.94 4.28 12.05
C VAL A 91 -14.57 4.74 13.47
N GLY A 92 -15.19 5.83 13.94
CA GLY A 92 -14.91 6.50 15.20
C GLY A 92 -13.73 7.49 15.17
N GLY A 93 -13.03 7.63 14.03
CA GLY A 93 -11.91 8.56 13.88
C GLY A 93 -12.36 10.02 13.69
N GLU A 94 -11.44 10.97 13.90
CA GLU A 94 -11.72 12.40 13.71
C GLU A 94 -12.20 12.70 12.27
N TYR A 95 -11.64 12.00 11.29
CA TYR A 95 -11.96 12.12 9.86
C TYR A 95 -12.78 10.92 9.33
N GLU A 96 -13.57 10.26 10.20
CA GLU A 96 -14.38 9.09 9.83
C GLU A 96 -15.20 9.32 8.56
N LYS A 97 -15.89 10.46 8.49
CA LYS A 97 -16.78 10.82 7.36
C LYS A 97 -16.04 10.77 6.02
N GLN A 98 -14.81 11.28 5.97
CA GLN A 98 -13.97 11.30 4.78
C GLN A 98 -13.56 9.89 4.35
N SER A 99 -13.24 9.04 5.32
CA SER A 99 -12.82 7.66 5.04
C SER A 99 -13.97 6.72 4.64
N LEU A 100 -15.23 7.08 4.93
CA LEU A 100 -16.43 6.30 4.61
C LEU A 100 -17.12 6.70 3.29
N MET A 101 -16.76 7.86 2.70
CA MET A 101 -17.36 8.38 1.46
C MET A 101 -16.43 8.20 0.27
#